data_AF-A0A946QS62-F1
#
_entry.id   AF-A0A946QS62-F1
#
_cell.length_a   1.000
_cell.length_b   1.000
_cell.length_c   1.000
_cell.angle_alpha   90.00
_cell.angle_beta   90.00
_cell.angle_gamma   90.00
#
_symmetry.space_group_name_H-M   'P 1'
#
loop_
_entity.id
_entity.type
_entity.pdbx_description
1 polymer ?
#
loop_
_entity_poly.entity_id
_entity_poly.type
_entity_poly.pdbx_seq_one_letter_code
_entity_poly.pdbx_strand_id
1 'polypeptide(L)'
;LLMKAEALWRKGQNAEALILVNQIRNRAGVADLASLDGALSYDLEGGDVAGGELFNEIGREMFAENHRRQDLIRWGFFTDISKWVLPFYNPGDVVTEDAYTTLFPIHRDKLSANPNLTQNPGY
;
A
#
# COMPACT_ATOMS: atom_id res chain seq x y z
N LEU A 1 0.37 6.61 -14.67
CA LEU A 1 1.29 7.66 -14.17
C LEU A 1 1.91 7.26 -12.82
N LEU A 2 1.11 6.88 -11.81
CA LEU A 2 1.59 6.50 -10.47
C LEU A 2 2.66 5.41 -10.42
N MET A 3 2.47 4.29 -11.16
CA MET A 3 3.48 3.23 -11.26
C MET A 3 4.87 3.75 -11.68
N LYS A 4 4.90 4.69 -12.63
CA LYS A 4 6.15 5.30 -13.09
C LYS A 4 6.70 6.27 -12.04
N ALA A 5 5.85 7.05 -11.37
CA ALA A 5 6.26 7.93 -10.29
C ALA A 5 6.90 7.15 -9.14
N GLU A 6 6.28 6.03 -8.73
CA GLU A 6 6.85 5.14 -7.72
C GLU A 6 8.19 4.55 -8.14
N ALA A 7 8.32 4.07 -9.39
CA ALA A 7 9.59 3.57 -9.89
C ALA A 7 10.70 4.64 -9.90
N LEU A 8 10.38 5.88 -10.28
CA LEU A 8 11.32 6.99 -10.26
C LEU A 8 11.74 7.36 -8.83
N TRP A 9 10.78 7.46 -7.91
CA TRP A 9 11.06 7.72 -6.49
C TRP A 9 11.95 6.63 -5.89
N ARG A 10 11.68 5.34 -6.16
CA ARG A 10 12.53 4.22 -5.70
C ARG A 10 13.95 4.26 -6.30
N LYS A 11 14.15 4.94 -7.43
CA LYS A 11 15.45 5.20 -8.04
C LYS A 11 16.13 6.49 -7.55
N GLY A 12 15.52 7.20 -6.60
CA GLY A 12 16.00 8.51 -6.11
C GLY A 12 15.73 9.68 -7.07
N GLN A 13 14.92 9.48 -8.10
CA GLN A 13 14.56 10.50 -9.09
C GLN A 13 13.30 11.26 -8.65
N ASN A 14 13.39 11.92 -7.49
CA ASN A 14 12.24 12.47 -6.78
C ASN A 14 11.60 13.66 -7.52
N ALA A 15 12.40 14.50 -8.19
CA ALA A 15 11.88 15.63 -8.95
C ALA A 15 11.00 15.18 -10.12
N GLU A 16 11.45 14.17 -10.85
CA GLU A 16 10.70 13.61 -11.98
C GLU A 16 9.45 12.86 -11.49
N ALA A 17 9.54 12.16 -10.37
CA ALA A 17 8.39 11.52 -9.75
C ALA A 17 7.34 12.56 -9.30
N LEU A 18 7.76 13.65 -8.67
CA LEU A 18 6.87 14.71 -8.18
C LEU A 18 6.07 15.35 -9.31
N ILE A 19 6.69 15.60 -10.46
CA ILE A 19 6.00 16.11 -11.65
C ILE A 19 4.84 15.19 -12.06
N LEU A 20 5.05 13.86 -12.07
CA LEU A 20 4.03 12.90 -12.46
C LEU A 20 2.88 12.82 -11.44
N VAL A 21 3.19 12.95 -10.15
CA VAL A 21 2.17 12.99 -9.09
C VAL A 21 1.34 14.27 -9.19
N ASN A 22 1.98 15.42 -9.40
CA ASN A 22 1.27 16.69 -9.55
C ASN A 22 0.43 16.74 -10.84
N GLN A 23 0.79 16.02 -11.91
CA GLN A 23 -0.10 15.88 -13.07
C GLN A 23 -1.45 15.22 -12.71
N ILE A 24 -1.42 14.23 -11.81
CA ILE A 24 -2.63 13.54 -11.33
C ILE A 24 -3.47 14.48 -10.46
N ARG A 25 -2.81 15.16 -9.52
CA ARG A 25 -3.45 16.10 -8.59
C ARG A 25 -4.10 17.27 -9.31
N ASN A 26 -3.38 17.88 -10.25
CA ASN A 26 -3.93 18.95 -11.10
C ASN A 26 -5.15 18.49 -11.89
N ARG A 27 -5.11 17.28 -12.46
CA ARG A 27 -6.24 16.68 -13.19
C ARG A 27 -7.45 16.43 -12.28
N ALA A 28 -7.23 16.20 -10.99
CA ALA A 28 -8.28 16.08 -9.97
C ALA A 28 -8.67 17.43 -9.30
N GLY A 29 -8.03 18.55 -9.67
CA GLY A 29 -8.29 19.87 -9.06
C GLY A 29 -7.72 20.01 -7.64
N VAL A 30 -6.74 19.19 -7.27
CA VAL A 30 -6.07 19.21 -5.96
C VAL A 30 -4.75 19.96 -6.07
N ALA A 31 -4.42 20.76 -5.06
CA ALA A 31 -3.18 21.54 -5.03
C ALA A 31 -1.92 20.65 -5.16
N ASP A 32 -0.91 21.16 -5.83
CA ASP A 32 0.38 20.47 -6.00
C ASP A 32 1.04 20.13 -4.66
N LEU A 33 1.69 18.97 -4.61
CA LEU A 33 2.61 18.63 -3.53
C LEU A 33 3.94 19.36 -3.73
N ALA A 34 4.53 19.78 -2.61
CA ALA A 34 5.90 20.30 -2.57
C ALA A 34 6.97 19.19 -2.42
N SER A 35 6.58 18.04 -1.86
CA SER A 35 7.43 16.86 -1.65
C SER A 35 6.62 15.59 -1.82
N LEU A 36 7.30 14.48 -2.12
CA LEU A 36 6.70 13.13 -2.10
C LEU A 36 6.76 12.49 -0.71
N ASP A 37 7.54 13.08 0.20
CA ASP A 37 7.66 12.68 1.59
C ASP A 37 6.62 13.42 2.42
N GLY A 38 6.15 12.80 3.50
CA GLY A 38 5.17 13.40 4.40
C GLY A 38 4.49 12.37 5.30
N ALA A 39 3.46 12.81 6.02
CA ALA A 39 2.79 12.02 7.03
C ALA A 39 2.18 10.74 6.44
N LEU A 40 2.46 9.60 7.08
CA LEU A 40 1.87 8.31 6.72
C LEU A 40 0.90 7.86 7.82
N SER A 41 -0.39 7.98 7.54
CA SER A 41 -1.50 7.41 8.32
C SER A 41 -2.80 7.58 7.53
N TYR A 42 -3.87 6.86 7.89
CA TYR A 42 -5.20 7.05 7.28
C TYR A 42 -5.74 8.49 7.49
N ASP A 43 -5.42 9.11 8.63
CA ASP A 43 -5.80 10.48 9.02
C ASP A 43 -4.72 11.53 8.70
N LEU A 44 -3.57 11.09 8.18
CA LEU A 44 -2.38 11.94 7.99
C LEU A 44 -1.81 12.53 9.30
N GLU A 45 -2.11 11.93 10.46
CA GLU A 45 -1.54 12.35 11.77
C GLU A 45 -0.26 11.58 12.15
N GLY A 46 0.12 10.59 11.33
CA GLY A 46 1.37 9.85 11.51
C GLY A 46 2.61 10.71 11.27
N GLY A 47 3.78 10.17 11.64
CA GLY A 47 5.06 10.84 11.38
C GLY A 47 5.38 10.93 9.88
N ASP A 48 6.17 11.92 9.51
CA ASP A 48 6.69 12.05 8.16
C ASP A 48 7.62 10.88 7.81
N VAL A 49 7.36 10.26 6.66
CA VAL A 49 8.21 9.21 6.09
C VAL A 49 8.54 9.51 4.64
N ALA A 50 9.65 8.95 4.18
CA ALA A 50 10.01 9.02 2.78
C ALA A 50 8.93 8.36 1.91
N GLY A 51 8.42 9.10 0.92
CA GLY A 51 7.36 8.63 0.02
C GLY A 51 5.95 8.60 0.63
N GLY A 52 5.73 9.14 1.84
CA GLY A 52 4.43 9.12 2.49
C GLY A 52 3.31 9.74 1.65
N GLU A 53 3.52 10.94 1.13
CA GLU A 53 2.54 11.61 0.26
C GLU A 53 2.31 10.88 -1.06
N LEU A 54 3.38 10.29 -1.64
CA LEU A 54 3.24 9.45 -2.82
C LEU A 54 2.34 8.24 -2.54
N PHE A 55 2.58 7.53 -1.44
CA PHE A 55 1.77 6.38 -1.05
C PHE A 55 0.32 6.77 -0.78
N ASN A 56 0.09 7.91 -0.15
CA ASN A 56 -1.24 8.45 0.09
C ASN A 56 -1.95 8.79 -1.23
N GLU A 57 -1.25 9.38 -2.19
CA GLU A 57 -1.82 9.68 -3.51
C GLU A 57 -2.18 8.42 -4.29
N ILE A 58 -1.36 7.37 -4.22
CA ILE A 58 -1.70 6.05 -4.78
C ILE A 58 -2.99 5.52 -4.16
N GLY A 59 -3.13 5.63 -2.83
CA GLY A 59 -4.33 5.21 -2.12
C GLY A 59 -5.59 6.00 -2.51
N ARG A 60 -5.47 7.31 -2.73
CA ARG A 60 -6.58 8.20 -3.12
C ARG A 60 -7.04 7.95 -4.56
N GLU A 61 -6.11 7.95 -5.51
CA GLU A 61 -6.42 7.81 -6.94
C GLU A 61 -6.97 6.42 -7.27
N MET A 62 -6.45 5.36 -6.65
CA MET A 62 -6.81 3.97 -6.95
C MET A 62 -7.87 3.40 -5.99
N PHE A 63 -8.65 4.28 -5.34
CA PHE A 63 -9.67 3.86 -4.40
C PHE A 63 -10.74 2.99 -5.08
N ALA A 64 -11.13 1.90 -4.42
CA ALA A 64 -12.08 0.91 -4.92
C ALA A 64 -11.65 0.13 -6.19
N GLU A 65 -10.37 0.19 -6.58
CA GLU A 65 -9.85 -0.52 -7.75
C GLU A 65 -9.03 -1.79 -7.43
N ASN A 66 -9.14 -2.33 -6.20
CA ASN A 66 -8.40 -3.53 -5.75
C ASN A 66 -6.87 -3.37 -5.67
N HIS A 67 -6.37 -2.14 -5.53
CA HIS A 67 -4.94 -1.84 -5.44
C HIS A 67 -4.38 -1.85 -4.00
N ARG A 68 -5.17 -1.37 -3.02
CA ARG A 68 -4.67 -1.05 -1.68
C ARG A 68 -3.92 -2.21 -0.99
N ARG A 69 -4.41 -3.44 -1.09
CA ARG A 69 -3.74 -4.62 -0.50
C ARG A 69 -2.35 -4.82 -1.10
N GLN A 70 -2.24 -4.76 -2.42
CA GLN A 70 -0.98 -4.98 -3.11
C GLN A 70 0.01 -3.86 -2.81
N ASP A 71 -0.47 -2.62 -2.76
CA ASP A 71 0.37 -1.47 -2.40
C ASP A 71 0.90 -1.58 -0.98
N LEU A 72 0.04 -1.89 -0.01
CA LEU A 72 0.44 -2.14 1.37
C LEU A 72 1.52 -3.22 1.49
N ILE A 73 1.40 -4.32 0.72
CA ILE A 73 2.41 -5.39 0.71
C ILE A 73 3.74 -4.88 0.11
N ARG A 74 3.71 -4.25 -1.06
CA ARG A 74 4.92 -3.76 -1.76
C ARG A 74 5.65 -2.64 -1.01
N TRP A 75 4.93 -1.93 -0.16
CA TRP A 75 5.48 -0.89 0.70
C TRP A 75 5.87 -1.40 2.10
N GLY A 76 5.59 -2.67 2.41
CA GLY A 76 5.93 -3.27 3.70
C GLY A 76 5.05 -2.79 4.86
N PHE A 77 3.87 -2.23 4.55
CA PHE A 77 2.93 -1.71 5.54
C PHE A 77 1.79 -2.69 5.84
N PHE A 78 1.61 -3.73 5.04
CA PHE A 78 0.47 -4.65 5.19
C PHE A 78 0.34 -5.27 6.60
N THR A 79 1.45 -5.66 7.22
CA THR A 79 1.47 -6.21 8.57
C THR A 79 1.61 -5.15 9.66
N ASP A 80 1.87 -3.89 9.29
CA ASP A 80 2.02 -2.77 10.22
C ASP A 80 0.71 -1.98 10.28
N ILE A 81 -0.20 -2.51 11.09
CA ILE A 81 -1.56 -2.02 11.31
C ILE A 81 -1.60 -0.51 11.58
N SER A 82 -0.64 -0.01 12.37
CA SER A 82 -0.57 1.38 12.81
C SER A 82 -0.49 2.38 11.65
N LYS A 83 -0.06 1.92 10.47
CA LYS A 83 0.16 2.77 9.29
C LYS A 83 -1.04 2.94 8.39
N TRP A 84 -2.09 2.12 8.52
CA TRP A 84 -3.16 2.11 7.52
C TRP A 84 -4.56 1.76 8.03
N VAL A 85 -4.70 1.25 9.25
CA VAL A 85 -6.02 0.87 9.74
C VAL A 85 -6.76 2.07 10.33
N LEU A 86 -8.06 2.11 10.08
CA LEU A 86 -8.98 3.08 10.64
C LEU A 86 -9.01 2.98 12.18
N PRO A 87 -9.20 4.10 12.89
CA PRO A 87 -9.12 4.20 14.35
C PRO A 87 -10.34 3.52 15.00
N PHE A 88 -11.42 3.40 14.25
CA PHE A 88 -12.63 2.67 14.60
C PHE A 88 -12.64 1.35 13.85
N TYR A 89 -11.80 0.43 14.29
CA TYR A 89 -12.00 -0.98 14.00
C TYR A 89 -13.47 -1.36 14.17
N ASN A 90 -14.03 -2.13 13.25
CA ASN A 90 -15.33 -2.72 13.54
C ASN A 90 -15.17 -3.61 14.77
N PRO A 91 -16.07 -3.52 15.76
CA PRO A 91 -16.02 -4.40 16.92
C PRO A 91 -15.98 -5.86 16.47
N GLY A 92 -14.87 -6.55 16.72
CA GLY A 92 -14.65 -7.96 16.32
C GLY A 92 -13.61 -8.18 15.24
N ASP A 93 -13.10 -7.14 14.58
CA ASP A 93 -11.97 -7.27 13.66
C ASP A 93 -10.70 -7.62 14.44
N VAL A 94 -10.23 -8.87 14.27
CA VAL A 94 -8.92 -9.30 14.75
C VAL A 94 -7.93 -9.10 13.62
N VAL A 95 -7.14 -8.03 13.68
CA VAL A 95 -6.03 -7.87 12.76
C VAL A 95 -4.77 -8.41 13.41
N THR A 96 -4.28 -9.49 12.82
CA THR A 96 -3.02 -10.12 13.20
C THR A 96 -1.90 -9.45 12.43
N GLU A 97 -0.86 -9.00 13.13
CA GLU A 97 0.39 -8.52 12.49
C GLU A 97 1.22 -9.67 11.88
N ASP A 98 0.65 -10.88 11.81
CA ASP A 98 1.35 -12.05 11.34
C ASP A 98 1.54 -12.02 9.81
N ALA A 99 2.80 -12.19 9.40
CA ALA A 99 3.23 -12.11 8.02
C ALA A 99 2.66 -13.23 7.15
N TYR A 100 2.21 -14.36 7.71
CA TYR A 100 1.64 -15.45 6.90
C TYR A 100 0.42 -14.99 6.09
N THR A 101 -0.32 -13.99 6.58
CA THR A 101 -1.50 -13.42 5.91
C THR A 101 -1.19 -12.59 4.66
N THR A 102 0.09 -12.35 4.36
CA THR A 102 0.54 -11.66 3.15
C THR A 102 0.22 -12.45 1.88
N LEU A 103 0.32 -13.78 1.95
CA LEU A 103 -0.01 -14.68 0.85
C LEU A 103 -1.31 -15.41 1.17
N PHE A 104 -2.17 -15.61 0.18
CA PHE A 104 -3.36 -16.43 0.37
C PHE A 104 -2.99 -17.91 0.50
N PRO A 105 -3.76 -18.72 1.24
CA PRO A 105 -3.54 -20.16 1.30
C PRO A 105 -3.77 -20.79 -0.08
N ILE A 106 -3.00 -21.83 -0.37
CA ILE A 106 -3.30 -22.74 -1.47
C ILE A 106 -4.55 -23.53 -1.09
N HIS A 107 -5.54 -23.58 -1.99
CA HIS A 107 -6.79 -24.29 -1.74
C HIS A 107 -6.55 -25.78 -1.46
N ARG A 108 -7.23 -26.34 -0.45
CA ARG A 108 -7.01 -27.72 0.02
C ARG A 108 -7.12 -28.75 -1.10
N ASP A 109 -8.11 -28.62 -1.98
CA ASP A 109 -8.29 -29.54 -3.11
C ASP A 109 -7.09 -29.57 -4.06
N LYS A 110 -6.35 -28.46 -4.18
CA LYS A 110 -5.13 -28.40 -4.99
C LYS A 110 -3.97 -29.12 -4.32
N LEU A 111 -3.85 -29.01 -3.00
CA LEU A 111 -2.87 -29.77 -2.21
C LEU A 111 -3.16 -31.27 -2.25
N SER A 112 -4.44 -31.67 -2.10
CA SER A 112 -4.84 -33.07 -2.18
C SER A 112 -4.62 -33.69 -3.56
N ALA A 113 -4.80 -32.90 -4.63
CA ALA A 113 -4.62 -33.36 -6.00
C ALA A 113 -3.14 -33.44 -6.44
N ASN A 114 -2.23 -32.68 -5.82
CA ASN A 114 -0.83 -32.65 -6.19
C ASN A 114 0.10 -32.72 -4.96
N PRO A 115 0.70 -33.89 -4.67
CA PRO A 115 1.57 -34.08 -3.50
C PRO A 115 2.88 -33.28 -3.57
N ASN A 116 3.22 -32.70 -4.73
CA ASN A 116 4.38 -31.81 -4.87
C ASN A 116 4.08 -30.36 -4.49
N LEU A 117 2.82 -30.00 -4.20
CA LEU A 117 2.47 -28.67 -3.70
C LEU A 117 2.60 -28.62 -2.18
N THR A 118 3.41 -27.68 -1.70
CA THR A 118 3.53 -27.35 -0.28
C THR A 118 2.73 -26.10 0.02
N GLN A 119 2.02 -26.08 1.15
CA GLN A 119 1.26 -24.92 1.60
C GLN A 119 2.19 -23.72 1.89
N ASN A 120 1.66 -22.51 1.74
CA ASN A 120 2.32 -21.29 2.19
C ASN A 120 2.53 -21.35 3.72
N PRO A 121 3.70 -20.92 4.24
CA PRO A 121 3.98 -21.00 5.67
C PRO A 121 2.86 -20.36 6.51
N GLY A 122 2.42 -21.03 7.58
CA GLY A 122 1.39 -20.55 8.50
C GLY A 122 -0.05 -21.01 8.22
N TYR A 123 -0.31 -21.67 7.09
CA TYR A 123 -1.62 -22.25 6.73
C TYR A 123 -1.66 -23.77 6.73
#